data_AF-A0A1H8JX81-F1
#
_entry.id   AF-A0A1H8JX81-F1
#
_cell.length_a   1.000
_cell.length_b   1.000
_cell.length_c   1.000
_cell.angle_alpha   90.00
_cell.angle_beta   90.00
_cell.angle_gamma   90.00
#
_symmetry.space_group_name_H-M   'P 1'
#
loop_
_entity.id
_entity.type
_entity.pdbx_description
1 polymer ?
#
loop_
_entity_poly.entity_id
_entity_poly.type
_entity_poly.pdbx_seq_one_letter_code
_entity_poly.pdbx_strand_id
1 'polypeptide(L)'
;MTAVSRQDDRFEVDATLIAEGFDLDPASVAGFMRDGQITSRCEAGVDADSGRWRLTFYHRDRALRLTIDGAGQIVSRARFAVADRTAGADPAA
;
A
#
# COMPACT_ATOMS: atom_id res chain seq x y z
N MET A 1 -15.94 -5.56 11.18
CA MET A 1 -15.18 -4.34 10.84
C MET A 1 -14.26 -4.73 9.71
N THR A 2 -14.43 -4.14 8.53
CA THR A 2 -13.65 -4.52 7.33
C THR A 2 -12.36 -3.74 7.35
N ALA A 3 -11.23 -4.43 7.27
CA ALA A 3 -9.92 -3.78 7.38
C ALA A 3 -9.57 -2.91 6.15
N VAL A 4 -10.28 -3.12 5.03
CA VAL A 4 -10.28 -2.25 3.85
C VAL A 4 -11.71 -2.08 3.35
N SER A 5 -12.10 -0.85 3.02
CA SER A 5 -13.38 -0.51 2.40
C SER A 5 -13.14 0.23 1.08
N ARG A 6 -13.88 -0.13 0.04
CA ARG A 6 -13.81 0.51 -1.27
C ARG A 6 -14.98 1.46 -1.44
N GLN A 7 -14.68 2.73 -1.71
CA GLN A 7 -15.63 3.80 -1.97
C GLN A 7 -15.37 4.34 -3.38
N ASP A 8 -16.11 3.84 -4.37
CA ASP A 8 -15.95 4.19 -5.79
C ASP A 8 -14.49 3.99 -6.30
N ASP A 9 -13.76 5.09 -6.46
CA ASP A 9 -12.35 5.17 -6.88
C ASP A 9 -11.35 5.31 -5.71
N ARG A 10 -11.85 5.31 -4.46
CA ARG A 10 -11.03 5.44 -3.25
C ARG A 10 -11.03 4.15 -2.45
N PHE A 11 -9.87 3.85 -1.86
CA PHE A 11 -9.73 2.82 -0.84
C PHE A 11 -9.52 3.48 0.52
N GLU A 12 -10.31 3.04 1.49
CA GLU A 12 -10.12 3.33 2.91
C GLU A 12 -9.50 2.10 3.56
N VAL A 13 -8.33 2.28 4.17
CA VAL A 13 -7.55 1.21 4.79
C VAL A 13 -7.39 1.53 6.27
N ASP A 14 -7.64 0.54 7.13
CA ASP A 14 -7.41 0.68 8.56
C ASP A 14 -5.93 0.98 8.83
N ALA A 15 -5.67 2.07 9.58
CA ALA A 15 -4.32 2.48 9.93
C ALA A 15 -3.55 1.38 10.67
N THR A 16 -4.24 0.51 11.41
CA THR A 16 -3.65 -0.64 12.12
C THR A 16 -2.96 -1.60 11.16
N LEU A 17 -3.49 -1.83 9.95
CA LEU A 17 -2.84 -2.69 8.95
C LEU A 17 -1.50 -2.13 8.48
N ILE A 18 -1.46 -0.81 8.27
CA ILE A 18 -0.26 -0.09 7.83
C ILE A 18 0.76 -0.09 8.97
N ALA A 19 0.29 0.17 10.20
CA ALA A 19 1.07 0.18 11.42
C ALA A 19 1.74 -1.17 11.70
N GLU A 20 0.97 -2.26 11.72
CA GLU A 20 1.51 -3.63 11.84
C GLU A 20 2.46 -3.99 10.70
N GLY A 21 2.20 -3.46 9.51
CA GLY A 21 3.03 -3.65 8.33
C GLY A 21 4.44 -3.07 8.49
N PHE A 22 4.54 -1.91 9.15
CA PHE A 22 5.78 -1.15 9.30
C PHE A 22 6.35 -1.12 10.72
N ASP A 23 5.71 -1.81 11.67
CA ASP A 23 6.06 -1.77 13.10
C ASP A 23 5.99 -0.34 13.67
N LEU A 24 4.88 0.35 13.35
CA LEU A 24 4.59 1.73 13.78
C LEU A 24 3.40 1.77 14.73
N ASP A 25 3.22 2.91 15.37
CA ASP A 25 2.00 3.20 16.13
C ASP A 25 0.84 3.60 15.17
N PRO A 26 -0.36 2.99 15.28
CA PRO A 26 -1.50 3.30 14.42
C PRO A 26 -1.94 4.77 14.43
N ALA A 27 -1.84 5.46 15.56
CA ALA A 27 -2.21 6.88 15.65
C ALA A 27 -1.21 7.78 14.91
N SER A 28 0.03 7.32 14.71
CA SER A 28 1.07 8.05 13.98
C SER A 28 0.96 7.91 12.46
N VAL A 29 0.29 6.87 11.95
CA VAL A 29 0.19 6.58 10.50
C VAL A 29 -0.39 7.76 9.73
N ALA A 30 -1.49 8.35 10.21
CA ALA A 30 -2.14 9.47 9.54
C ALA A 30 -1.23 10.71 9.47
N GLY A 31 -0.43 10.96 10.51
CA GLY A 31 0.58 12.00 10.53
C GLY A 31 1.67 11.75 9.49
N PHE A 32 2.23 10.54 9.46
CA PHE A 32 3.25 10.17 8.48
C PHE A 32 2.76 10.21 7.03
N MET A 33 1.50 9.85 6.77
CA MET A 33 0.91 10.02 5.44
C MET A 33 0.75 11.49 5.06
N ARG A 34 0.33 12.34 6.00
CA ARG A 34 0.20 13.79 5.79
C ARG A 34 1.56 14.45 5.52
N ASP A 35 2.60 13.99 6.19
CA ASP A 35 3.97 14.47 6.03
C ASP A 35 4.69 13.86 4.81
N GLY A 36 4.03 12.96 4.07
CA GLY A 36 4.62 12.29 2.90
C GLY A 36 5.67 11.23 3.24
N GLN A 37 5.83 10.86 4.52
CA GLN A 37 6.75 9.81 4.97
C GLN A 37 6.21 8.42 4.66
N ILE A 38 4.89 8.25 4.71
CA ILE A 38 4.20 7.07 4.17
C ILE A 38 3.53 7.49 2.86
N THR A 39 3.89 6.83 1.77
CA THR A 39 3.22 7.02 0.47
C THR A 39 2.51 5.74 0.07
N SER A 40 1.51 5.85 -0.82
CA SER A 40 0.78 4.69 -1.32
C SER A 40 0.67 4.72 -2.84
N ARG A 41 0.60 3.52 -3.42
CA ARG A 41 0.32 3.28 -4.83
C ARG A 41 -0.85 2.32 -4.92
N CYS A 42 -1.89 2.72 -5.65
CA CYS A 42 -3.06 1.90 -5.91
C CYS A 42 -3.04 1.47 -7.38
N GLU A 43 -3.15 0.18 -7.62
CA GLU A 43 -3.23 -0.40 -8.96
C GLU A 43 -4.51 -1.22 -9.07
N ALA A 44 -5.32 -0.91 -10.07
CA ALA A 44 -6.50 -1.72 -10.42
C ALA A 44 -6.08 -2.80 -11.42
N GLY A 45 -6.43 -4.05 -11.13
CA GLY A 45 -6.28 -5.15 -12.06
C GLY A 45 -7.23 -4.99 -13.25
N VAL A 46 -6.75 -5.38 -14.43
CA VAL A 46 -7.51 -5.39 -15.69
C VAL A 46 -7.55 -6.81 -16.24
N ASP A 47 -8.49 -7.08 -17.15
CA ASP A 47 -8.65 -8.37 -17.83
C ASP A 47 -8.73 -9.57 -16.85
N ALA A 48 -7.74 -10.47 -16.89
CA ALA A 48 -7.69 -11.66 -16.04
C ALA A 48 -7.59 -11.34 -14.53
N ASP A 49 -7.12 -10.14 -14.19
CA ASP A 49 -7.04 -9.61 -12.83
C ASP A 49 -8.17 -8.61 -12.52
N SER A 50 -9.16 -8.48 -13.41
CA SER A 50 -10.34 -7.64 -13.18
C SER A 50 -11.02 -8.01 -11.87
N GLY A 51 -11.31 -7.01 -11.03
CA GLY A 51 -11.86 -7.22 -9.70
C GLY A 51 -10.83 -7.51 -8.62
N ARG A 52 -9.53 -7.32 -8.90
CA ARG A 52 -8.47 -7.28 -7.89
C ARG A 52 -7.79 -5.92 -7.88
N TRP A 53 -7.39 -5.49 -6.70
CA TRP A 53 -6.62 -4.27 -6.51
C TRP A 53 -5.37 -4.57 -5.71
N ARG A 54 -4.34 -3.78 -5.97
CA ARG A 54 -3.07 -3.86 -5.28
C ARG A 54 -2.74 -2.52 -4.69
N LEU A 55 -2.74 -2.46 -3.37
CA LEU A 55 -2.33 -1.30 -2.60
C LEU A 55 -0.92 -1.55 -2.09
N THR A 56 0.04 -0.72 -2.50
CA THR A 56 1.40 -0.78 -1.99
C THR A 56 1.71 0.48 -1.22
N PHE A 57 1.99 0.34 0.07
CA PHE A 57 2.45 1.42 0.92
C PHE A 57 3.98 1.37 1.00
N TYR A 58 4.60 2.54 1.08
CA TYR A 58 6.04 2.69 1.19
C TYR A 58 6.37 3.55 2.41
N HIS A 59 7.33 3.09 3.20
CA HIS A 59 7.87 3.83 4.33
C HIS A 59 9.34 3.47 4.48
N ARG A 60 10.23 4.47 4.32
CA ARG A 60 11.69 4.29 4.33
C ARG A 60 12.13 3.22 3.31
N ASP A 61 12.89 2.22 3.74
CA ASP A 61 13.40 1.09 2.97
C ASP A 61 12.41 -0.08 2.83
N ARG A 62 11.13 0.12 3.18
CA ARG A 62 10.14 -0.97 3.25
C ARG A 62 8.89 -0.68 2.46
N ALA A 63 8.32 -1.74 1.89
CA ALA A 63 7.00 -1.73 1.29
C ALA A 63 6.09 -2.77 1.93
N LEU A 64 4.83 -2.37 2.10
CA LEU A 64 3.72 -3.23 2.46
C LEU A 64 2.77 -3.32 1.27
N ARG A 65 2.53 -4.53 0.77
CA ARG A 65 1.62 -4.77 -0.35
C ARG A 65 0.40 -5.56 0.11
N LEU A 66 -0.78 -5.01 -0.15
CA LEU A 66 -2.07 -5.61 0.10
C LEU A 66 -2.75 -5.90 -1.25
N THR A 67 -3.12 -7.14 -1.47
CA THR A 67 -3.99 -7.54 -2.59
C THR A 67 -5.40 -7.69 -2.05
N ILE A 68 -6.32 -6.92 -2.61
CA ILE A 68 -7.73 -6.86 -2.24
C ILE A 68 -8.61 -7.33 -3.40
N ASP A 69 -9.72 -7.98 -3.10
CA ASP A 69 -10.75 -8.32 -4.09
C ASP A 69 -11.84 -7.23 -4.19
N GLY A 70 -12.83 -7.47 -5.06
CA GLY A 70 -13.96 -6.57 -5.28
C GLY A 70 -14.90 -6.38 -4.10
N ALA A 71 -14.81 -7.23 -3.09
CA ALA A 71 -15.54 -7.08 -1.83
C ALA A 71 -14.72 -6.34 -0.76
N GLY A 72 -13.51 -5.86 -1.10
CA GLY A 72 -12.60 -5.22 -0.15
C GLY A 72 -11.92 -6.20 0.81
N GLN A 73 -11.96 -7.50 0.53
CA GLN A 73 -11.29 -8.50 1.35
C GLN A 73 -9.82 -8.61 0.98
N ILE A 74 -8.94 -8.63 1.98
CA ILE A 74 -7.51 -8.83 1.76
C ILE A 74 -7.27 -10.30 1.44
N VAL A 75 -6.95 -10.58 0.17
CA VAL A 75 -6.63 -11.92 -0.32
C VAL A 75 -5.16 -12.26 -0.08
N SER A 76 -4.29 -11.26 -0.07
CA SER A 76 -2.86 -11.47 0.21
C SER A 76 -2.23 -10.23 0.83
N ARG A 77 -1.25 -10.46 1.71
CA ARG A 77 -0.38 -9.42 2.27
C ARG A 77 1.08 -9.84 2.13
N ALA A 78 1.95 -8.90 1.77
CA ALA A 78 3.38 -9.12 1.67
C ALA A 78 4.15 -7.90 2.17
N ARG A 79 5.30 -8.14 2.79
CA ARG A 79 6.26 -7.10 3.21
C ARG A 79 7.60 -7.41 2.57
N PHE A 80 8.25 -6.41 2.00
CA PHE A 80 9.55 -6.57 1.38
C PHE A 80 10.37 -5.30 1.50
N ALA A 81 11.69 -5.47 1.50
CA ALA A 81 12.61 -4.35 1.39
C ALA A 81 12.47 -3.72 0.00
N VAL A 82 12.44 -2.41 -0.05
CA VAL A 82 12.49 -1.63 -1.29
C VAL A 82 13.96 -1.28 -1.46
N ALA A 83 14.59 -1.86 -2.48
CA ALA A 83 15.93 -1.42 -2.87
C ALA A 83 15.88 0.08 -3.12
N ASP A 84 16.87 0.79 -2.59
CA ASP A 84 17.00 2.23 -2.76
C ASP A 84 16.92 2.55 -4.26
N ARG A 85 15.85 3.24 -4.67
CA ARG A 85 15.59 3.53 -6.09
C ARG A 85 16.65 4.44 -6.71
N THR A 86 17.59 4.95 -5.91
CA THR A 86 18.74 5.72 -6.38
C THR A 86 19.76 4.87 -7.14
N ALA A 87 19.68 3.52 -7.11
CA ALA A 87 20.58 2.65 -7.88
C ALA A 87 20.07 2.26 -9.29
N GLY A 88 18.96 2.84 -9.77
CA GLY A 88 18.36 2.46 -11.05
C GLY A 88 17.86 3.62 -11.92
N ALA A 89 18.39 4.84 -11.73
CA ALA A 89 18.32 5.84 -12.77
C ALA A 89 19.35 5.45 -13.85
N ASP A 90 18.90 4.73 -14.88
CA ASP A 90 19.64 4.62 -16.14
C ASP A 90 19.99 6.05 -16.61
N PRO A 91 21.27 6.40 -16.82
CA PRO A 91 21.62 7.60 -17.55
C PRO A 91 21.40 7.32 -19.03
N ALA A 92 20.16 7.42 -19.48
CA ALA A 92 19.87 7.59 -20.90
C ALA A 92 19.95 9.09 -21.23
N ALA A 93 21.18 9.56 -21.45
CA ALA A 93 21.49 10.77 -22.21
C ALA A 93 22.82 10.57 -22.95
#